data_AF-A0A9D5JI91-F1
#
_entry.id   AF-A0A9D5JI91-F1
#
_cell.length_a   1.000
_cell.length_b   1.000
_cell.length_c   1.000
_cell.angle_alpha   90.00
_cell.angle_beta   90.00
_cell.angle_gamma   90.00
#
_symmetry.space_group_name_H-M   'P 1'
#
loop_
_entity.id
_entity.type
_entity.pdbx_description
1 polymer ?
#
loop_
_entity_poly.entity_id
_entity_poly.type
_entity_poly.pdbx_seq_one_letter_code
_entity_poly.pdbx_strand_id
1 'polypeptide(L)'
;ELTTELRKITVPAKTTALQTELNKSSRDYDVILMLIAEGADVNAKSNTGNTALMLAANDGQTTTVNALLAVSGINVNIQNSSNSTALILATNGGHTTIVNALLAVPNINVNLKVQDGNTALHSAAAFGYTAIVEALLAVPGIRVNVISDANLTALDRINFRSASADKTAIIEALRAKGAKTKAELDSE
;
A
#
# COMPACT_ATOMS: atom_id res chain seq x y z
N GLU A 1 30.43 -41.15 -7.42
CA GLU A 1 29.09 -40.67 -7.00
C GLU A 1 29.29 -39.90 -5.68
N LEU A 2 29.51 -38.59 -5.68
CA LEU A 2 28.56 -37.51 -5.97
C LEU A 2 29.27 -36.40 -6.78
N THR A 3 28.85 -36.24 -8.04
CA THR A 3 29.32 -35.21 -8.96
C THR A 3 28.26 -34.12 -9.09
N THR A 4 28.72 -32.87 -8.97
CA THR A 4 28.21 -31.68 -9.70
C THR A 4 27.04 -30.91 -9.09
N GLU A 5 27.15 -29.57 -9.14
CA GLU A 5 26.14 -28.51 -8.90
C GLU A 5 26.05 -27.83 -7.53
N LEU A 6 27.19 -27.57 -6.86
CA LEU A 6 27.35 -26.28 -6.16
C LEU A 6 28.00 -25.29 -7.12
N ARG A 7 27.22 -24.85 -8.11
CA ARG A 7 27.61 -23.75 -9.00
C ARG A 7 27.66 -22.48 -8.18
N LYS A 8 28.90 -22.09 -7.87
CA LYS A 8 29.35 -20.73 -7.56
C LYS A 8 28.47 -19.69 -8.27
N ILE A 9 27.59 -19.03 -7.54
CA ILE A 9 27.12 -17.70 -7.94
C ILE A 9 28.24 -16.75 -7.53
N THR A 10 29.28 -16.71 -8.35
CA THR A 10 30.20 -15.57 -8.35
C THR A 10 29.42 -14.40 -8.96
N VAL A 11 28.75 -13.63 -8.12
CA VAL A 11 28.29 -12.28 -8.51
C VAL A 11 29.56 -11.48 -8.86
N PRO A 12 29.70 -10.97 -10.10
CA PRO A 12 30.95 -10.36 -10.56
C PRO A 12 31.27 -9.10 -9.76
N ALA A 13 32.55 -8.93 -9.42
CA ALA A 13 33.13 -7.87 -8.58
C ALA A 13 32.96 -6.41 -9.08
N LYS A 14 32.09 -6.17 -10.07
CA LYS A 14 31.65 -4.81 -10.47
C LYS A 14 30.54 -4.23 -9.58
N THR A 15 29.99 -5.04 -8.68
CA THR A 15 28.90 -4.65 -7.78
C THR A 15 29.34 -3.71 -6.66
N THR A 16 30.60 -3.71 -6.21
CA THR A 16 31.03 -2.94 -5.03
C THR A 16 31.08 -1.42 -5.27
N ALA A 17 31.49 -0.96 -6.44
CA ALA A 17 31.49 0.48 -6.75
C ALA A 17 30.08 1.02 -6.98
N LEU A 18 29.22 0.26 -7.68
CA LEU A 18 27.81 0.60 -7.89
C LEU A 18 27.04 0.59 -6.55
N GLN A 19 27.25 -0.41 -5.69
CA GLN A 19 26.60 -0.51 -4.37
C GLN A 19 26.91 0.69 -3.46
N THR A 20 28.12 1.26 -3.58
CA THR A 20 28.57 2.36 -2.70
C THR A 20 28.03 3.71 -3.18
N GLU A 21 27.91 3.92 -4.49
CA GLU A 21 27.32 5.13 -5.06
C GLU A 21 25.79 5.16 -4.84
N LEU A 22 25.13 3.99 -4.75
CA LEU A 22 23.67 3.81 -4.68
C LEU A 22 22.99 4.26 -3.37
N ASN A 23 23.76 4.55 -2.32
CA ASN A 23 23.24 4.85 -0.97
C ASN A 23 22.84 6.31 -0.72
N LYS A 24 22.67 7.15 -1.75
CA LYS A 24 22.25 8.56 -1.58
C LYS A 24 20.81 8.78 -2.08
N SER A 25 19.87 8.51 -1.16
CA SER A 25 18.53 9.10 -0.99
C SER A 25 17.52 9.19 -2.15
N SER A 26 17.82 8.76 -3.37
CA SER A 26 16.87 8.81 -4.51
C SER A 26 16.90 7.54 -5.38
N ARG A 27 17.54 6.47 -4.91
CA ARG A 27 18.01 5.35 -5.74
C ARG A 27 17.36 3.99 -5.46
N ASP A 28 16.54 3.85 -4.41
CA ASP A 28 15.85 2.57 -4.15
C ASP A 28 14.92 2.19 -5.32
N TYR A 29 14.32 3.19 -5.96
CA TYR A 29 13.39 3.01 -7.09
C TYR A 29 14.07 2.39 -8.32
N ASP A 30 15.12 3.04 -8.83
CA ASP A 30 15.82 2.59 -10.03
C ASP A 30 16.52 1.25 -9.80
N VAL A 31 17.07 1.04 -8.60
CA VAL A 31 17.74 -0.21 -8.24
C VAL A 31 16.76 -1.37 -8.22
N ILE A 32 15.59 -1.21 -7.60
CA ILE A 32 14.62 -2.30 -7.52
C ILE A 32 14.07 -2.65 -8.91
N LEU A 33 13.77 -1.66 -9.75
CA LEU A 33 13.28 -1.92 -11.11
C LEU A 33 14.34 -2.58 -12.00
N MET A 34 15.60 -2.14 -11.90
CA MET A 34 16.71 -2.79 -12.61
C MET A 34 16.92 -4.22 -12.15
N LEU A 35 16.87 -4.48 -10.84
CA LEU A 35 17.03 -5.83 -10.28
C LEU A 35 15.90 -6.76 -10.77
N ILE A 36 14.65 -6.29 -10.82
CA ILE A 36 13.52 -7.08 -11.35
C ILE A 36 13.73 -7.42 -12.83
N ALA A 37 14.24 -6.48 -13.62
CA ALA A 37 14.57 -6.73 -15.04
C ALA A 37 15.67 -7.79 -15.22
N GLU A 38 16.52 -7.98 -14.20
CA GLU A 38 17.58 -9.00 -14.15
C GLU A 38 17.13 -10.32 -13.48
N GLY A 39 15.84 -10.48 -13.19
CA GLY A 39 15.28 -11.70 -12.60
C GLY A 39 15.34 -11.77 -11.08
N ALA A 40 15.48 -10.62 -10.40
CA ALA A 40 15.39 -10.56 -8.95
C ALA A 40 13.97 -10.85 -8.44
N ASP A 41 13.89 -11.16 -7.14
CA ASP A 41 12.63 -11.32 -6.43
C ASP A 41 11.79 -10.04 -6.53
N VAL A 42 10.60 -10.16 -7.13
CA VAL A 42 9.65 -9.05 -7.30
C VAL A 42 9.18 -8.46 -5.96
N ASN A 43 9.32 -9.22 -4.88
CA ASN A 43 8.96 -8.85 -3.51
C ASN A 43 10.15 -8.32 -2.70
N ALA A 44 11.31 -8.13 -3.33
CA ALA A 44 12.49 -7.60 -2.66
C ALA A 44 12.19 -6.27 -1.95
N LYS A 45 12.72 -6.14 -0.73
CA LYS A 45 12.53 -4.98 0.13
C LYS A 45 13.81 -4.14 0.16
N SER A 46 13.67 -2.82 0.06
CA SER A 46 14.75 -1.88 0.31
C SER A 46 15.09 -1.80 1.81
N ASN A 47 16.09 -0.99 2.18
CA ASN A 47 16.48 -0.77 3.58
C ASN A 47 15.35 -0.18 4.43
N THR A 48 14.39 0.51 3.82
CA THR A 48 13.20 1.05 4.49
C THR A 48 12.00 0.09 4.43
N GLY A 49 12.23 -1.12 3.93
CA GLY A 49 11.21 -2.14 3.77
C GLY A 49 10.29 -1.95 2.56
N ASN A 50 10.56 -0.98 1.68
CA ASN A 50 9.71 -0.72 0.52
C ASN A 50 9.97 -1.73 -0.61
N THR A 51 8.91 -2.20 -1.26
CA THR A 51 8.99 -3.01 -2.50
C THR A 51 8.84 -2.12 -3.73
N ALA A 52 9.14 -2.67 -4.92
CA ALA A 52 8.90 -1.97 -6.19
C ALA A 52 7.46 -1.46 -6.32
N LEU A 53 6.51 -2.33 -5.95
CA LEU A 53 5.09 -2.05 -6.02
C LEU A 53 4.69 -0.90 -5.10
N MET A 54 5.27 -0.83 -3.90
CA MET A 54 5.03 0.28 -2.97
C MET A 54 5.52 1.62 -3.51
N LEU A 55 6.73 1.65 -4.06
CA LEU A 55 7.30 2.87 -4.60
C LEU A 55 6.51 3.35 -5.82
N ALA A 56 6.18 2.45 -6.75
CA ALA A 56 5.35 2.76 -7.91
C ALA A 56 3.94 3.22 -7.51
N ALA A 57 3.35 2.60 -6.50
CA ALA A 57 2.05 2.98 -5.96
C ALA A 57 2.05 4.35 -5.28
N ASN A 58 3.09 4.67 -4.52
CA ASN A 58 3.27 5.98 -3.88
C ASN A 58 3.38 7.12 -4.90
N ASP A 59 4.15 6.89 -5.97
CA ASP A 59 4.44 7.90 -6.99
C ASP A 59 3.38 7.99 -8.10
N GLY A 60 2.31 7.18 -8.05
CA GLY A 60 1.24 7.24 -9.04
C GLY A 60 1.56 6.59 -10.39
N GLN A 61 2.58 5.71 -10.44
CA GLN A 61 3.10 5.13 -11.67
C GLN A 61 2.26 3.92 -12.13
N THR A 62 1.08 4.22 -12.70
CA THR A 62 0.07 3.21 -13.07
C THR A 62 0.61 2.12 -14.00
N THR A 63 1.40 2.48 -15.02
CA THR A 63 1.99 1.50 -15.95
C THR A 63 2.92 0.53 -15.23
N THR A 64 3.77 1.04 -14.34
CA THR A 64 4.70 0.23 -13.54
C THR A 64 3.95 -0.68 -12.56
N VAL A 65 2.92 -0.16 -11.88
CA VAL A 65 2.05 -0.97 -11.01
C VAL A 65 1.44 -2.13 -11.79
N ASN A 66 0.83 -1.87 -12.95
CA ASN A 66 0.19 -2.91 -13.75
C ASN A 66 1.19 -3.96 -14.23
N ALA A 67 2.39 -3.55 -14.63
CA ALA A 67 3.46 -4.46 -15.01
C ALA A 67 3.89 -5.36 -13.84
N LEU A 68 4.07 -4.80 -12.64
CA LEU A 68 4.44 -5.55 -11.43
C LEU A 68 3.33 -6.51 -10.97
N LEU A 69 2.06 -6.10 -11.05
CA LEU A 69 0.92 -6.94 -10.70
C LEU A 69 0.76 -8.15 -11.64
N ALA A 70 1.30 -8.09 -12.85
CA ALA A 70 1.30 -9.21 -13.80
C ALA A 70 2.42 -10.24 -13.53
N VAL A 71 3.37 -9.94 -12.63
CA VAL A 71 4.48 -10.85 -12.31
C VAL A 71 4.00 -11.96 -11.39
N SER A 72 4.32 -13.21 -11.74
CA SER A 72 3.98 -14.38 -10.92
C SER A 72 4.63 -14.30 -9.54
N GLY A 73 3.87 -14.63 -8.48
CA GLY A 73 4.36 -14.60 -7.10
C GLY A 73 4.40 -13.21 -6.46
N ILE A 74 3.89 -12.16 -7.11
CA ILE A 74 3.75 -10.83 -6.50
C ILE A 74 2.90 -10.89 -5.21
N ASN A 75 3.41 -10.29 -4.13
CA ASN A 75 2.70 -10.16 -2.86
C ASN A 75 2.34 -8.69 -2.59
N VAL A 76 1.06 -8.37 -2.79
CA VAL A 76 0.50 -7.03 -2.62
C VAL A 76 0.31 -6.59 -1.16
N ASN A 77 0.46 -7.51 -0.20
CA ASN A 77 0.19 -7.29 1.21
C ASN A 77 1.45 -7.06 2.06
N ILE A 78 2.63 -6.97 1.43
CA ILE A 78 3.87 -6.67 2.15
C ILE A 78 3.72 -5.33 2.87
N GLN A 79 4.32 -5.24 4.06
CA GLN A 79 4.40 -4.03 4.86
C GLN A 79 5.86 -3.55 4.93
N ASN A 80 6.07 -2.25 4.72
CA ASN A 80 7.36 -1.60 4.93
C ASN A 80 7.63 -1.34 6.42
N SER A 81 8.72 -0.66 6.76
CA SER A 81 9.09 -0.40 8.17
C SER A 81 8.09 0.47 8.94
N SER A 82 7.20 1.19 8.26
CA SER A 82 6.09 1.96 8.86
C SER A 82 4.74 1.22 8.80
N ASN A 83 4.78 -0.09 8.51
CA ASN A 83 3.62 -0.93 8.29
C ASN A 83 2.73 -0.51 7.10
N SER A 84 3.25 0.29 6.17
CA SER A 84 2.51 0.71 4.98
C SER A 84 2.55 -0.36 3.90
N THR A 85 1.40 -0.57 3.24
CA THR A 85 1.25 -1.40 2.04
C THR A 85 1.18 -0.53 0.79
N ALA A 86 1.31 -1.14 -0.40
CA ALA A 86 1.11 -0.42 -1.66
C ALA A 86 -0.29 0.22 -1.75
N LEU A 87 -1.33 -0.46 -1.24
CA LEU A 87 -2.70 0.05 -1.20
C LEU A 87 -2.81 1.33 -0.35
N ILE A 88 -2.17 1.35 0.82
CA ILE A 88 -2.21 2.52 1.71
C ILE A 88 -1.44 3.68 1.09
N LEU A 89 -0.28 3.43 0.49
CA LEU A 89 0.52 4.47 -0.17
C LEU A 89 -0.23 5.07 -1.37
N ALA A 90 -0.83 4.25 -2.23
CA ALA A 90 -1.68 4.72 -3.33
C ALA A 90 -2.88 5.53 -2.84
N THR A 91 -3.49 5.10 -1.73
CA THR A 91 -4.62 5.80 -1.12
C THR A 91 -4.21 7.16 -0.56
N ASN A 92 -3.06 7.26 0.12
CA ASN A 92 -2.54 8.53 0.62
C ASN A 92 -2.22 9.52 -0.52
N GLY A 93 -1.76 9.02 -1.66
CA GLY A 93 -1.52 9.81 -2.87
C GLY A 93 -2.79 10.15 -3.67
N GLY A 94 -3.95 9.60 -3.32
CA GLY A 94 -5.21 9.80 -4.06
C GLY A 94 -5.24 9.09 -5.43
N HIS A 95 -4.36 8.11 -5.65
CA HIS A 95 -4.16 7.44 -6.94
C HIS A 95 -5.24 6.39 -7.21
N THR A 96 -6.47 6.85 -7.47
CA THR A 96 -7.68 6.01 -7.63
C THR A 96 -7.49 4.84 -8.60
N THR A 97 -6.85 5.05 -9.75
CA THR A 97 -6.60 4.00 -10.74
C THR A 97 -5.73 2.86 -10.18
N ILE A 98 -4.70 3.20 -9.42
CA ILE A 98 -3.81 2.22 -8.79
C ILE A 98 -4.53 1.50 -7.64
N VAL A 99 -5.33 2.21 -6.86
CA VAL A 99 -6.18 1.59 -5.83
C VAL A 99 -7.07 0.53 -6.46
N ASN A 100 -7.79 0.86 -7.53
CA ASN A 100 -8.67 -0.10 -8.21
C ASN A 100 -7.89 -1.31 -8.75
N ALA A 101 -6.71 -1.10 -9.32
CA ALA A 101 -5.86 -2.20 -9.79
C ALA A 101 -5.43 -3.12 -8.64
N LEU A 102 -5.03 -2.56 -7.49
CA LEU A 102 -4.65 -3.34 -6.30
C LEU A 102 -5.84 -4.09 -5.69
N LEU A 103 -7.03 -3.48 -5.64
CA LEU A 103 -8.24 -4.10 -5.10
C LEU A 103 -8.76 -5.26 -5.97
N ALA A 104 -8.40 -5.29 -7.25
CA ALA A 104 -8.72 -6.39 -8.15
C ALA A 104 -7.82 -7.63 -7.94
N VAL A 105 -6.75 -7.53 -7.15
CA VAL A 105 -5.83 -8.64 -6.91
C VAL A 105 -6.43 -9.64 -5.92
N PRO A 106 -6.43 -10.95 -6.23
CA PRO A 106 -6.89 -11.97 -5.30
C PRO A 106 -6.13 -11.92 -3.97
N ASN A 107 -6.84 -12.17 -2.86
CA ASN A 107 -6.28 -12.18 -1.50
C ASN A 107 -5.70 -10.84 -1.01
N ILE A 108 -6.04 -9.71 -1.64
CA ILE A 108 -5.72 -8.38 -1.10
C ILE A 108 -6.29 -8.21 0.32
N ASN A 109 -5.47 -7.77 1.27
CA ASN A 109 -5.87 -7.48 2.63
C ASN A 109 -6.05 -5.97 2.84
N VAL A 110 -7.28 -5.50 2.66
CA VAL A 110 -7.67 -4.08 2.78
C VAL A 110 -7.68 -3.56 4.23
N ASN A 111 -7.55 -4.45 5.21
CA ASN A 111 -7.68 -4.11 6.64
C ASN A 111 -6.33 -3.94 7.34
N LEU A 112 -5.21 -4.02 6.62
CA LEU A 112 -3.88 -3.80 7.20
C LEU A 112 -3.75 -2.37 7.75
N LYS A 113 -3.09 -2.28 8.89
CA LYS A 113 -2.88 -1.03 9.65
C LYS A 113 -1.44 -0.56 9.47
N VAL A 114 -1.25 0.74 9.25
CA VAL A 114 0.07 1.39 9.44
C VAL A 114 0.41 1.47 10.93
N GLN A 115 1.61 1.96 11.24
CA GLN A 115 2.12 2.07 12.62
C GLN A 115 1.16 2.80 13.58
N ASP A 116 0.52 3.89 13.15
CA ASP A 116 -0.45 4.66 13.97
C ASP A 116 -1.87 4.05 13.98
N GLY A 117 -1.99 2.82 13.50
CA GLY A 117 -3.22 2.08 13.46
C GLY A 117 -4.23 2.48 12.36
N ASN A 118 -3.85 3.35 11.42
CA ASN A 118 -4.73 3.73 10.31
C ASN A 118 -4.76 2.66 9.22
N THR A 119 -5.94 2.43 8.65
CA THR A 119 -6.14 1.62 7.44
C THR A 119 -6.25 2.53 6.22
N ALA A 120 -6.27 1.95 5.00
CA ALA A 120 -6.55 2.71 3.78
C ALA A 120 -7.89 3.47 3.87
N LEU A 121 -8.92 2.89 4.49
CA LEU A 121 -10.22 3.53 4.66
C LEU A 121 -10.15 4.77 5.56
N HIS A 122 -9.31 4.76 6.61
CA HIS A 122 -9.08 5.95 7.44
C HIS A 122 -8.47 7.09 6.61
N SER A 123 -7.45 6.79 5.81
CA SER A 123 -6.80 7.78 4.95
C SER A 123 -7.78 8.32 3.90
N ALA A 124 -8.48 7.45 3.18
CA ALA A 124 -9.44 7.85 2.14
C ALA A 124 -10.53 8.77 2.69
N ALA A 125 -11.07 8.45 3.87
CA ALA A 125 -12.05 9.27 4.56
C ALA A 125 -11.46 10.61 5.03
N ALA A 126 -10.25 10.61 5.60
CA ALA A 126 -9.57 11.82 6.08
C ALA A 126 -9.30 12.82 4.94
N PHE A 127 -8.91 12.33 3.77
CA PHE A 127 -8.61 13.15 2.60
C PHE A 127 -9.84 13.46 1.74
N GLY A 128 -10.99 12.84 2.00
CA GLY A 128 -12.22 13.06 1.24
C GLY A 128 -12.22 12.42 -0.15
N TYR A 129 -11.51 11.31 -0.33
CA TYR A 129 -11.44 10.62 -1.63
C TYR A 129 -12.64 9.70 -1.83
N THR A 130 -13.79 10.27 -2.21
CA THR A 130 -15.06 9.55 -2.37
C THR A 130 -14.94 8.28 -3.21
N ALA A 131 -14.33 8.36 -4.40
CA ALA A 131 -14.18 7.21 -5.28
C ALA A 131 -13.34 6.07 -4.65
N ILE A 132 -12.31 6.42 -3.86
CA ILE A 132 -11.49 5.43 -3.16
C ILE A 132 -12.26 4.83 -1.98
N VAL A 133 -13.03 5.62 -1.25
CA VAL A 133 -13.91 5.12 -0.18
C VAL A 133 -14.90 4.11 -0.76
N GLU A 134 -15.60 4.45 -1.83
CA GLU A 134 -16.56 3.55 -2.49
C GLU A 134 -15.90 2.26 -2.96
N ALA A 135 -14.73 2.35 -3.59
CA ALA A 135 -13.96 1.18 -4.03
C ALA A 135 -13.58 0.26 -2.86
N LEU A 136 -13.09 0.83 -1.75
CA LEU A 136 -12.75 0.05 -0.54
C LEU A 136 -13.98 -0.60 0.09
N LEU A 137 -15.11 0.11 0.15
CA LEU A 137 -16.37 -0.40 0.72
C LEU A 137 -17.03 -1.50 -0.12
N ALA A 138 -16.67 -1.60 -1.40
CA ALA A 138 -17.09 -2.68 -2.28
C ALA A 138 -16.36 -4.01 -2.00
N VAL A 139 -15.21 -3.98 -1.31
CA VAL A 139 -14.41 -5.19 -1.04
C VAL A 139 -15.05 -6.05 0.06
N PRO A 140 -15.31 -7.34 -0.19
CA PRO A 140 -15.80 -8.25 0.84
C PRO A 140 -14.87 -8.33 2.04
N GLY A 141 -15.44 -8.28 3.26
CA GLY A 141 -14.67 -8.36 4.50
C GLY A 141 -13.96 -7.07 4.93
N ILE A 142 -14.22 -5.94 4.25
CA ILE A 142 -13.78 -4.62 4.73
C ILE A 142 -14.34 -4.37 6.15
N ARG A 143 -13.46 -3.98 7.08
CA ARG A 143 -13.81 -3.63 8.45
C ARG A 143 -13.96 -2.11 8.55
N VAL A 144 -15.20 -1.64 8.68
CA VAL A 144 -15.52 -0.20 8.70
C VAL A 144 -15.36 0.47 10.06
N ASN A 145 -15.38 -0.31 11.15
CA ASN A 145 -15.29 0.16 12.54
C ASN A 145 -13.90 -0.11 13.17
N VAL A 146 -12.85 -0.12 12.35
CA VAL A 146 -11.48 -0.21 12.88
C VAL A 146 -11.15 1.08 13.63
N ILE A 147 -10.57 0.95 14.83
CA ILE A 147 -10.12 2.07 15.64
C ILE A 147 -8.60 2.22 15.46
N SER A 148 -8.19 3.41 15.01
CA SER A 148 -6.79 3.83 14.97
C SER A 148 -6.25 4.12 16.36
N ASP A 149 -4.93 4.25 16.50
CA ASP A 149 -4.31 4.45 17.83
C ASP A 149 -4.62 5.86 18.39
N ALA A 150 -5.09 6.76 17.53
CA ALA A 150 -5.67 8.05 17.91
C ALA A 150 -7.12 7.95 18.44
N ASN A 151 -7.65 6.75 18.64
CA ASN A 151 -9.02 6.48 19.08
C ASN A 151 -10.11 6.99 18.12
N LEU A 152 -9.82 6.93 16.82
CA LEU A 152 -10.71 7.40 15.74
C LEU A 152 -11.03 6.26 14.78
N THR A 153 -12.30 6.17 14.35
CA THR A 153 -12.71 5.37 13.20
C THR A 153 -12.54 6.14 11.88
N ALA A 154 -12.75 5.48 10.74
CA ALA A 154 -12.74 6.16 9.45
C ALA A 154 -13.84 7.24 9.36
N LEU A 155 -14.98 7.03 10.02
CA LEU A 155 -16.07 8.02 10.06
C LEU A 155 -15.65 9.28 10.84
N ASP A 156 -14.93 9.11 11.96
CA ASP A 156 -14.41 10.24 12.75
C ASP A 156 -13.37 11.07 11.96
N ARG A 157 -12.61 10.43 11.06
CA ARG A 157 -11.55 11.08 10.27
C ARG A 157 -12.06 12.09 9.25
N ILE A 158 -13.31 11.97 8.79
CA ILE A 158 -13.92 12.85 7.79
C ILE A 158 -13.88 14.32 8.24
N ASN A 159 -13.94 14.58 9.54
CA ASN A 159 -14.06 15.93 10.09
C ASN A 159 -12.72 16.69 10.18
N PHE A 160 -11.58 16.05 9.90
CA PHE A 160 -10.27 16.60 10.29
C PHE A 160 -9.60 17.52 9.25
N ARG A 161 -9.88 17.43 7.94
CA ARG A 161 -8.99 18.04 6.92
C ARG A 161 -9.59 18.80 5.72
N SER A 162 -10.91 18.97 5.60
CA SER A 162 -11.44 19.77 4.47
C SER A 162 -12.71 20.52 4.82
N ALA A 163 -12.72 21.84 4.65
CA ALA A 163 -13.88 22.70 4.88
C ALA A 163 -14.72 22.92 3.61
N SER A 164 -14.38 22.28 2.47
CA SER A 164 -14.86 22.72 1.15
C SER A 164 -15.45 21.63 0.23
N ALA A 165 -15.45 20.36 0.61
CA ALA A 165 -16.09 19.29 -0.18
C ALA A 165 -17.36 18.79 0.52
N ASP A 166 -18.41 18.54 -0.25
CA ASP A 166 -19.61 17.85 0.23
C ASP A 166 -19.22 16.42 0.66
N LYS A 167 -19.17 16.20 1.97
CA LYS A 167 -18.78 14.94 2.61
C LYS A 167 -19.97 14.01 2.81
N THR A 168 -21.17 14.45 2.45
CA THR A 168 -22.42 13.72 2.66
C THR A 168 -22.33 12.35 2.00
N ALA A 169 -21.84 12.27 0.77
CA ALA A 169 -21.67 11.01 0.05
C ALA A 169 -20.77 10.01 0.80
N ILE A 170 -19.64 10.45 1.35
CA ILE A 170 -18.71 9.59 2.10
C ILE A 170 -19.36 9.11 3.40
N ILE A 171 -20.04 10.01 4.12
CA ILE A 171 -20.75 9.68 5.36
C ILE A 171 -21.84 8.65 5.06
N GLU A 172 -22.69 8.89 4.07
CA GLU A 172 -23.77 7.98 3.67
C GLU A 172 -23.23 6.62 3.25
N ALA A 173 -22.19 6.58 2.43
CA ALA A 173 -21.57 5.32 2.00
C ALA A 173 -21.02 4.50 3.17
N LEU A 174 -20.33 5.15 4.12
CA LEU A 174 -19.83 4.51 5.33
C LEU A 174 -20.97 4.02 6.23
N ARG A 175 -21.97 4.88 6.48
CA ARG A 175 -23.16 4.54 7.29
C ARG A 175 -23.94 3.38 6.70
N ALA A 176 -24.09 3.32 5.38
CA ALA A 176 -24.75 2.21 4.68
C ALA A 176 -24.03 0.87 4.89
N LYS A 177 -22.74 0.89 5.21
CA LYS A 177 -21.94 -0.30 5.57
C LYS A 177 -21.85 -0.55 7.08
N GLY A 178 -22.64 0.18 7.89
CA GLY A 178 -22.65 0.04 9.34
C GLY A 178 -21.49 0.73 10.05
N ALA A 179 -20.85 1.70 9.40
CA ALA A 179 -19.80 2.49 10.04
C ALA A 179 -20.36 3.35 11.17
N LYS A 180 -19.64 3.38 12.29
CA LYS A 180 -19.97 4.17 13.47
C LYS A 180 -18.76 5.02 13.87
N THR A 181 -19.03 6.14 14.51
CA THR A 181 -18.04 6.93 15.23
C THR A 181 -17.57 6.15 16.44
N LYS A 182 -16.40 6.50 16.98
CA LYS A 182 -15.96 5.88 18.24
C LYS A 182 -16.95 6.11 19.38
N ALA A 183 -17.53 7.31 19.47
CA ALA A 183 -18.50 7.65 20.51
C ALA A 183 -19.77 6.77 20.45
N GLU A 184 -20.26 6.46 19.25
CA GLU A 184 -21.41 5.56 19.08
C GLU A 184 -21.05 4.11 19.47
N LEU A 185 -19.84 3.64 19.14
CA LEU A 185 -19.39 2.31 19.54
C LEU A 185 -19.26 2.14 21.06
N ASP A 186 -18.90 3.20 21.78
CA ASP A 186 -18.81 3.18 23.24
C ASP A 186 -20.17 3.21 23.94
N SER A 187 -21.23 3.60 23.22
CA SER A 187 -22.59 3.69 23.75
C SER A 187 -23.42 2.41 23.62
N GLU A 188 -22.82 1.33 23.09
CA GLU A 188 -23.44 0.01 22.86
C GLU A 188 -22.99 -1.02 23.90
#